data_AF-A0A143XVE1-F1
#
_entry.id   AF-A0A143XVE1-F1
#
_cell.length_a   1.000
_cell.length_b   1.000
_cell.length_c   1.000
_cell.angle_alpha   90.00
_cell.angle_beta   90.00
_cell.angle_gamma   90.00
#
_symmetry.space_group_name_H-M   'P 1'
#
loop_
_entity.id
_entity.type
_entity.pdbx_description
1 polymer ?
#
loop_
_entity_poly.entity_id
_entity_poly.type
_entity_poly.pdbx_seq_one_letter_code
_entity_poly.pdbx_strand_id
1 'polypeptide(L)' 'MRQYPEYGQEIGPPYGVIFTAEAMRKSLRPQYDRQLRKHPIKIDFGTDVVIEMDYSDFIRRYSKKQNELKYVLAV' A
#
# COMPACT_ATOMS: atom_id res chain seq x y z
N MET A 1 -12.31 9.73 15.59
CA MET A 1 -11.24 9.33 14.64
C MET A 1 -9.91 9.46 15.37
N ARG A 2 -8.99 8.48 15.26
CA ARG A 2 -7.68 8.51 15.95
C ARG A 2 -6.64 9.13 15.01
N GLN A 3 -5.99 10.21 15.44
CA GLN A 3 -4.81 10.74 14.77
C GLN A 3 -3.58 9.95 15.24
N TYR A 4 -2.80 9.43 14.30
CA TYR A 4 -1.52 8.78 14.60
C TYR A 4 -0.40 9.81 14.39
N PRO A 5 0.31 10.22 15.45
CA PRO A 5 1.25 11.34 15.39
C PRO A 5 2.44 11.10 14.44
N GLU A 6 2.76 9.84 14.17
CA GLU A 6 3.82 9.41 13.25
C GLU A 6 3.57 9.84 11.79
N TYR A 7 2.31 10.10 11.41
CA TYR A 7 1.92 10.29 10.02
C TYR A 7 1.34 11.68 9.71
N GLY A 8 1.14 12.54 10.72
CA GLY A 8 0.69 13.93 10.55
C GLY A 8 -0.67 14.13 9.85
N GLN A 9 -1.42 13.06 9.54
CA GLN A 9 -2.68 13.09 8.80
C GLN A 9 -3.74 12.17 9.41
N GLU A 10 -5.01 12.53 9.20
CA GLU A 10 -6.15 11.71 9.62
C GLU A 10 -6.25 10.43 8.79
N ILE A 11 -6.23 9.29 9.48
CA ILE A 11 -6.36 7.97 8.85
C ILE A 11 -7.85 7.64 8.66
N GLY A 12 -8.45 8.18 7.60
CA GLY A 12 -9.77 7.76 7.08
C GLY A 12 -9.62 6.88 5.82
N PRO A 13 -10.67 6.21 5.32
CA PRO A 13 -10.68 5.70 3.96
C PRO A 13 -10.49 6.88 2.99
N PRO A 14 -9.52 6.88 2.06
CA PRO A 14 -8.72 5.74 1.56
C PRO A 14 -7.29 5.61 2.15
N TYR A 15 -6.90 6.47 3.08
CA TYR A 15 -5.55 6.52 3.66
C TYR A 15 -5.24 5.34 4.59
N GLY A 16 -6.23 4.81 5.32
CA GLY A 16 -6.03 3.64 6.20
C GLY A 16 -5.54 2.38 5.47
N VAL A 17 -5.98 2.18 4.22
CA VAL A 17 -5.51 1.08 3.37
C VAL A 17 -4.05 1.28 2.96
N ILE A 18 -3.66 2.53 2.67
CA ILE A 18 -2.28 2.86 2.28
C ILE A 18 -1.32 2.63 3.45
N PHE A 19 -1.65 3.09 4.66
CA PHE A 19 -0.81 2.86 5.84
C PHE A 19 -0.70 1.38 6.19
N THR A 20 -1.81 0.63 6.08
CA THR A 20 -1.79 -0.82 6.30
C THR A 20 -0.86 -1.51 5.31
N ALA A 21 -0.94 -1.14 4.03
CA ALA A 21 -0.05 -1.66 3.00
C ALA A 21 1.42 -1.28 3.25
N GLU A 22 1.70 -0.08 3.75
CA GLU A 22 3.07 0.32 4.10
C GLU A 22 3.64 -0.49 5.26
N ALA A 23 2.86 -0.68 6.33
CA ALA A 23 3.24 -1.52 7.46
C ALA A 23 3.51 -2.97 7.00
N MET A 24 2.66 -3.51 6.11
CA MET A 24 2.88 -4.81 5.48
C MET A 24 4.16 -4.84 4.67
N ARG A 25 4.41 -3.85 3.80
CA ARG A 25 5.63 -3.74 3.00
C ARG A 25 6.88 -3.76 3.88
N LYS A 26 6.94 -2.91 4.91
CA LYS A 26 8.06 -2.83 5.86
C LYS A 26 8.29 -4.16 6.58
N SER A 27 7.22 -4.86 6.95
CA SER A 27 7.31 -6.16 7.63
C SER A 27 7.72 -7.31 6.69
N LEU A 28 7.24 -7.30 5.45
CA LEU A 28 7.48 -8.35 4.47
C LEU A 28 8.82 -8.20 3.75
N ARG A 29 9.33 -6.98 3.55
CA ARG A 29 10.55 -6.73 2.77
C ARG A 29 11.75 -7.56 3.26
N PRO A 30 12.07 -7.63 4.57
CA PRO A 30 13.21 -8.44 5.03
C PRO A 30 13.04 -9.95 4.77
N GLN A 31 11.80 -10.43 4.79
CA GLN A 31 11.48 -11.87 4.68
C GLN A 31 11.29 -12.32 3.23
N TYR A 32 10.81 -11.42 2.37
CA TYR A 32 10.38 -11.73 1.00
C TYR A 32 11.11 -10.91 -0.07
N ASP A 33 12.25 -10.29 0.28
CA ASP A 33 13.06 -9.42 -0.59
C ASP A 33 13.24 -10.00 -2.01
N ARG A 34 13.64 -11.28 -2.08
CA ARG A 34 13.89 -11.98 -3.35
C ARG A 34 12.60 -12.32 -4.10
N GLN A 35 11.52 -12.67 -3.40
CA GLN A 35 10.24 -12.95 -4.04
C GLN A 35 9.60 -11.67 -4.60
N LEU A 36 9.62 -10.57 -3.83
CA LEU A 36 9.06 -9.28 -4.22
C LEU A 36 9.75 -8.67 -5.45
N ARG A 37 11.03 -8.98 -5.70
CA ARG A 37 11.74 -8.61 -6.94
C ARG A 37 11.17 -9.27 -8.19
N LYS A 38 10.57 -10.45 -8.06
CA LYS A 38 10.08 -11.25 -9.20
C LYS A 38 8.57 -11.20 -9.32
N HIS A 39 7.89 -11.15 -8.18
CA HIS A 39 6.44 -11.30 -8.08
C HIS A 39 5.90 -10.24 -7.11
N PRO A 40 5.35 -9.13 -7.62
CA PRO A 40 4.68 -8.16 -6.76
C PRO A 40 3.43 -8.79 -6.13
N ILE A 41 3.14 -8.41 -4.88
CA ILE A 41 1.98 -8.89 -4.14
C ILE A 41 0.83 -7.91 -4.37
N LYS A 42 -0.31 -8.42 -4.85
CA LYS A 42 -1.56 -7.67 -4.94
C LYS A 42 -2.47 -8.04 -3.78
N ILE A 43 -2.94 -7.03 -3.04
CA ILE A 43 -3.85 -7.19 -1.92
C ILE A 43 -5.13 -6.42 -2.22
N ASP A 44 -6.24 -7.13 -2.17
CA ASP A 44 -7.58 -6.56 -2.17
C ASP A 44 -8.08 -6.46 -0.72
N PHE A 45 -8.24 -5.23 -0.23
CA PHE A 45 -8.73 -4.97 1.12
C PHE A 45 -10.27 -4.96 1.22
N GLY A 46 -10.99 -5.44 0.20
CA GLY A 46 -12.45 -5.37 0.14
C GLY A 46 -12.97 -3.94 -0.04
N THR A 47 -12.11 -3.02 -0.46
CA THR A 47 -12.45 -1.62 -0.73
C THR A 47 -12.55 -1.36 -2.23
N ASP A 48 -12.81 -0.11 -2.61
CA ASP A 48 -12.81 0.32 -4.02
C ASP A 48 -11.41 0.29 -4.67
N VAL A 49 -10.38 -0.21 -3.98
CA VAL A 49 -8.99 -0.18 -4.43
C VAL A 49 -8.26 -1.50 -4.22
N VAL A 50 -7.34 -1.80 -5.13
CA VAL A 50 -6.36 -2.88 -4.98
C VAL A 50 -5.00 -2.24 -4.78
N ILE A 51 -4.22 -2.79 -3.85
CA ILE A 51 -2.85 -2.35 -3.59
C ILE A 51 -1.87 -3.37 -4.16
N GLU A 52 -0.85 -2.90 -4.87
CA GLU A 52 0.29 -3.72 -5.28
C GLU A 52 1.55 -3.24 -4.55
N MET A 53 2.25 -4.18 -3.94
CA MET A 53 3.54 -4.01 -3.30
C MET A 53 4.57 -4.79 -4.12
N ASP A 54 5.53 -4.10 -4.71
CA ASP A 54 6.67 -4.70 -5.37
C ASP A 54 7.93 -4.53 -4.52
N TYR A 55 9.10 -4.81 -5.10
CA TYR A 55 10.38 -4.59 -4.44
C TYR A 55 10.71 -3.12 -4.13
N SER A 56 10.07 -2.20 -4.86
CA SER A 56 10.39 -0.79 -4.77
C SER A 56 9.92 -0.20 -3.44
N ASP A 57 10.32 1.04 -3.21
CA ASP A 57 9.85 1.82 -2.07
C ASP A 57 8.47 2.45 -2.28
N PHE A 58 7.78 2.07 -3.37
CA PHE A 58 6.47 2.59 -3.73
C PHE A 58 5.34 1.59 -3.47
N ILE A 59 4.16 2.13 -3.15
CA ILE A 59 2.91 1.40 -3.13
C ILE A 59 2.08 1.82 -4.33
N ARG A 60 1.67 0.84 -5.16
CA ARG A 60 0.81 1.11 -6.31
C ARG A 60 -0.64 0.88 -5.93
N ARG A 61 -1.52 1.75 -6.38
CA ARG A 61 -2.95 1.66 -6.13
C ARG A 61 -3.73 1.64 -7.43
N TYR A 62 -4.64 0.68 -7.54
CA TYR A 62 -5.57 0.53 -8.65
C TYR A 62 -6.97 0.84 -8.13
N SER A 63 -7.68 1.75 -8.79
CA SER A 63 -9.11 1.90 -8.52
C SER A 63 -9.86 0.74 -9.18
N LYS A 64 -10.84 0.17 -8.49
CA LYS A 64 -11.76 -0.82 -9.08
C LYS A 64 -12.84 -0.15 -9.92
N LYS A 65 -13.18 1.11 -9.62
CA LYS A 65 -14.26 1.86 -10.29
C LYS A 65 -13.83 2.51 -11.60
N GLN A 66 -12.52 2.67 -11.82
CA GLN A 66 -11.95 3.17 -13.06
C GLN A 66 -10.62 2.45 -13.25
N ASN A 67 -10.34 1.95 -14.45
CA ASN A 67 -9.10 1.27 -14.84
C ASN A 67 -7.87 2.22 -14.83
N GLU A 68 -7.79 3.14 -13.85
CA GLU A 68 -6.76 4.14 -13.68
C GLU A 68 -5.74 3.70 -12.63
N LEU A 69 -4.48 3.62 -13.06
CA LEU A 69 -3.31 3.46 -12.21
C LEU A 69 -2.97 4.79 -11.54
N LYS A 70 -2.88 4.82 -10.20
CA LYS A 70 -2.34 5.97 -9.46
C LYS A 70 -1.20 5.50 -8.55
N TYR A 71 -0.02 6.08 -8.75
CA TYR A 71 1.14 5.86 -7.89
C TYR A 71 1.00 6.74 -6.64
N VAL A 72 1.19 6.18 -5.45
CA VAL A 72 1.11 6.97 -4.21
C VAL A 72 2.24 6.56 -3.28
N LEU A 73 3.03 7.59 -2.90
CA LEU A 73 4.12 7.59 -1.91
C LEU A 73 5.39 6.81 -2.29
N ALA A 74 6.51 7.53 -2.36
CA ALA A 74 7.81 7.08 -1.84
C ALA A 74 8.01 7.83 -0.52
N VAL A 75 8.33 7.09 0.54
CA VAL A 75 8.73 7.64 1.85
C VAL A 75 10.15 7.20 2.13
#